data_AF-A0A1D6HVP5-F1
#
_entry.id   AF-A0A1D6HVP5-F1
#
_cell.length_a   1.000
_cell.length_b   1.000
_cell.length_c   1.000
_cell.angle_alpha   90.00
_cell.angle_beta   90.00
_cell.angle_gamma   90.00
#
_symmetry.space_group_name_H-M   'P 1'
#
loop_
_entity.id
_entity.type
_entity.pdbx_description
1 polymer ?
#
loop_
_entity_poly.entity_id
_entity_poly.type
_entity_poly.pdbx_seq_one_letter_code
_entity_poly.pdbx_strand_id
1 'polypeptide(L)'
;MHTSQVFFPLFCLSYFASMPNHTHLTWCSTACDVPGIKRLLPSEWREWEMFDNIYKLDGVPVVTVQLRYNGWVTELQDLEKSRQLQRAVGLDNLLYTADADFSCFSDLALSSPADYYIEGQGSLIQAVLTPGDPYMPLPNEEIISKVQKQVVELFPSSRGLEVTWSSVVKIGQSLYREAPGNDPFRPDQKTPVKNFFLSGSYTKQDYIDSMEGATLSGRRTSAYICGAGEELLALRKKLLIDDGEKALGNVQVLQAS
;
A
#
# COMPACT_ATOMS: atom_id res chain seq x y z
N MET A 1 9.30 12.60 -11.60
CA MET A 1 8.85 12.73 -10.20
C MET A 1 9.32 11.50 -9.44
N HIS A 2 10.21 11.68 -8.47
CA HIS A 2 10.80 10.59 -7.69
C HIS A 2 9.78 9.96 -6.74
N THR A 3 9.79 8.64 -6.70
CA THR A 3 9.07 7.74 -5.79
C THR A 3 9.59 7.88 -4.36
N SER A 4 9.16 8.92 -3.66
CA SER A 4 9.44 9.13 -2.24
C SER A 4 8.30 8.58 -1.38
N GLN A 5 8.09 7.26 -1.36
CA GLN A 5 7.14 6.64 -0.41
C GLN A 5 7.62 5.35 0.27
N VAL A 6 8.84 4.85 0.01
CA VAL A 6 9.27 3.53 0.56
C VAL A 6 10.35 3.63 1.65
N PHE A 7 10.90 4.81 1.95
CA PHE A 7 12.10 4.90 2.79
C PHE A 7 11.91 5.23 4.27
N PHE A 8 10.69 5.49 4.75
CA PHE A 8 10.47 5.93 6.14
C PHE A 8 10.15 4.85 7.21
N PRO A 9 9.62 3.64 6.92
CA PRO A 9 9.18 2.75 7.99
C PRO A 9 10.30 1.91 8.63
N LEU A 10 11.43 1.66 7.93
CA LEU A 10 12.51 0.80 8.47
C LEU A 10 13.33 1.45 9.59
N PHE A 11 13.35 2.78 9.66
CA PHE A 11 14.19 3.51 10.62
C PHE A 11 13.58 3.59 12.03
N CYS A 12 12.30 3.23 12.20
CA CYS A 12 11.65 3.36 13.51
C CYS A 12 11.88 2.16 14.44
N LEU A 13 12.01 0.93 13.90
CA LEU A 13 12.08 -0.29 14.73
C LEU A 13 13.46 -0.95 14.85
N SER A 14 14.32 -0.85 13.83
CA SER A 14 15.75 -1.22 13.99
C SER A 14 16.47 -0.28 14.97
N TYR A 15 15.99 0.96 15.07
CA TYR A 15 16.38 1.96 16.06
C TYR A 15 15.69 1.72 17.43
N PHE A 16 14.52 1.07 17.47
CA PHE A 16 13.82 0.64 18.71
C PHE A 16 14.52 -0.53 19.40
N ALA A 17 15.10 -1.47 18.64
CA ALA A 17 15.79 -2.64 19.19
C ALA A 17 17.28 -2.40 19.52
N SER A 18 17.92 -1.35 18.98
CA SER A 18 19.38 -1.15 19.10
C SER A 18 19.83 0.16 19.74
N MET A 19 18.94 1.08 20.14
CA MET A 19 19.38 2.33 20.78
C MET A 19 19.65 2.17 22.28
N PRO A 20 20.89 2.41 22.74
CA PRO A 20 21.22 2.34 24.16
C PRO A 20 20.83 3.60 24.94
N ASN A 21 20.37 4.68 24.30
CA ASN A 21 20.13 5.97 24.96
C ASN A 21 18.97 6.79 24.35
N HIS A 22 17.90 6.92 25.13
CA HIS A 22 16.99 8.08 25.23
C HIS A 22 16.28 8.62 23.98
N THR A 23 15.24 7.92 23.54
CA THR A 23 13.94 8.54 23.21
C THR A 23 12.84 7.70 23.85
N HIS A 24 12.47 8.01 25.10
CA HIS A 24 11.37 7.31 25.79
C HIS A 24 10.03 7.73 25.19
N LEU A 25 9.72 7.17 24.02
CA LEU A 25 8.41 7.24 23.39
C LEU A 25 7.38 6.61 24.35
N THR A 26 6.35 7.38 24.70
CA THR A 26 5.26 6.90 25.56
C THR A 26 4.48 5.77 24.88
N TRP A 27 4.42 5.78 23.55
CA TRP A 27 3.77 4.78 22.71
C TRP A 27 4.40 4.76 21.31
N CYS A 28 4.18 3.67 20.58
CA CYS A 28 4.57 3.47 19.19
C CYS A 28 3.40 2.87 18.41
N SER A 29 3.15 3.35 17.20
CA SER A 29 2.25 2.69 16.26
C SER A 29 2.95 2.43 14.93
N THR A 30 2.61 1.30 14.29
CA THR A 30 3.15 0.94 12.99
C THR A 30 2.05 0.86 11.96
N ALA A 31 2.16 1.64 10.88
CA ALA A 31 1.21 1.70 9.78
C ALA A 31 1.81 1.11 8.49
N CYS A 32 2.40 -0.09 8.59
CA CYS A 32 3.01 -0.79 7.45
C CYS A 32 1.97 -1.64 6.70
N ASP A 33 2.30 -2.01 5.47
CA ASP A 33 1.65 -3.12 4.77
C ASP A 33 2.01 -4.48 5.43
N VAL A 34 1.31 -5.55 5.05
CA VAL A 34 1.55 -6.90 5.59
C VAL A 34 3.02 -7.35 5.44
N PRO A 35 3.68 -7.20 4.28
CA PRO A 35 5.10 -7.54 4.15
C PRO A 35 6.01 -6.66 5.00
N GLY A 36 5.69 -5.37 5.14
CA GLY A 36 6.42 -4.44 6.00
C GLY A 36 6.35 -4.84 7.46
N ILE A 37 5.14 -5.08 7.98
CA ILE A 37 4.97 -5.44 9.40
C ILE A 37 5.60 -6.81 9.73
N LYS A 38 5.50 -7.82 8.83
CA LYS A 38 6.17 -9.12 9.02
C LYS A 38 7.70 -9.00 9.16
N ARG A 39 8.31 -8.02 8.47
CA ARG A 39 9.75 -7.72 8.58
C ARG A 39 10.10 -6.89 9.80
N LEU A 40 9.14 -6.13 10.30
CA LEU A 40 9.33 -5.17 11.39
C LEU A 40 9.22 -5.83 12.77
N LEU A 41 8.28 -6.78 12.93
CA LEU A 41 8.00 -7.42 14.21
C LEU A 41 9.20 -8.28 14.69
N PRO A 42 9.60 -8.17 15.98
CA PRO A 42 10.56 -9.09 16.58
C PRO A 42 10.09 -10.53 16.48
N SER A 43 11.01 -11.45 16.20
CA SER A 43 10.68 -12.88 16.03
C SER A 43 10.10 -13.51 17.30
N GLU A 44 10.52 -13.02 18.46
CA GLU A 44 10.12 -13.45 19.80
C GLU A 44 8.64 -13.14 20.05
N TRP A 45 8.11 -12.07 19.47
CA TRP A 45 6.72 -11.66 19.66
C TRP A 45 5.72 -12.62 19.01
N ARG A 46 6.19 -13.54 18.17
CA ARG A 46 5.37 -14.63 17.62
C ARG A 46 4.92 -15.64 18.68
N GLU A 47 5.41 -15.56 19.92
CA GLU A 47 4.83 -16.30 21.05
C GLU A 47 3.37 -15.91 21.33
N TRP A 48 2.99 -14.66 21.01
CA TRP A 48 1.61 -14.21 21.11
C TRP A 48 0.87 -14.50 19.81
N GLU A 49 -0.23 -15.24 19.91
CA GLU A 49 -1.05 -15.67 18.77
C GLU A 49 -1.46 -14.50 17.86
N MET A 50 -1.72 -13.31 18.42
CA MET A 50 -2.05 -12.11 17.63
C MET A 50 -0.98 -11.76 16.60
N PHE A 51 0.30 -11.79 16.98
CA PHE A 51 1.39 -11.46 16.05
C PHE A 51 1.69 -12.64 15.12
N ASP A 52 1.59 -13.88 15.60
CA ASP A 52 1.78 -15.05 14.73
C ASP A 52 0.71 -15.12 13.62
N ASN A 53 -0.53 -14.73 13.92
CA ASN A 53 -1.62 -14.67 12.95
C ASN A 53 -1.33 -13.75 11.76
N ILE A 54 -0.58 -12.66 11.96
CA ILE A 54 -0.17 -11.76 10.86
C ILE A 54 0.63 -12.52 9.80
N TYR A 55 1.42 -13.51 10.18
CA TYR A 55 2.23 -14.31 9.25
C TYR A 55 1.39 -15.21 8.34
N LYS A 56 0.13 -15.47 8.70
CA LYS A 56 -0.85 -16.24 7.91
C LYS A 56 -1.55 -15.40 6.84
N LEU A 57 -1.36 -14.08 6.85
CA LEU A 57 -1.91 -13.16 5.83
C LEU A 57 -0.95 -13.08 4.63
N ASP A 58 -1.37 -13.57 3.47
CA ASP A 58 -0.55 -13.53 2.26
C ASP A 58 -0.99 -12.43 1.31
N GLY A 59 -0.04 -11.66 0.78
CA GLY A 59 -0.32 -10.61 -0.20
C GLY A 59 -0.68 -11.16 -1.58
N VAL A 60 -1.50 -10.43 -2.32
CA VAL A 60 -1.84 -10.72 -3.73
C VAL A 60 -0.94 -9.88 -4.64
N PRO A 61 -0.33 -10.47 -5.69
CA PRO A 61 0.41 -9.70 -6.67
C PRO A 61 -0.54 -8.92 -7.57
N VAL A 62 -0.20 -7.66 -7.83
CA VAL A 62 -0.94 -6.74 -8.69
C VAL A 62 0.03 -6.06 -9.64
N VAL A 63 -0.37 -5.93 -10.90
CA VAL A 63 0.37 -5.15 -11.89
C VAL A 63 -0.53 -4.04 -12.43
N THR A 64 -0.04 -2.81 -12.38
CA THR A 64 -0.73 -1.66 -12.98
C THR A 64 0.04 -1.21 -14.20
N VAL A 65 -0.66 -1.07 -15.33
CA VAL A 65 -0.09 -0.61 -16.60
C VAL A 65 -0.73 0.72 -16.96
N GLN A 66 0.10 1.68 -17.35
CA GLN A 66 -0.33 2.97 -17.87
C GLN A 66 0.16 3.12 -19.31
N LEU A 67 -0.73 3.51 -20.21
CA LEU A 67 -0.46 3.71 -21.64
C LEU A 67 -0.95 5.09 -22.05
N ARG A 68 -0.04 5.97 -22.45
CA ARG A 68 -0.34 7.28 -23.03
C ARG A 68 -0.38 7.18 -24.55
N TYR A 69 -1.40 7.76 -25.16
CA TYR A 69 -1.60 7.74 -26.60
C TYR A 69 -1.47 9.12 -27.25
N ASN A 70 -1.22 9.13 -28.55
CA ASN A 70 -1.30 10.32 -29.42
C ASN A 70 -2.73 10.65 -29.90
N GLY A 71 -3.75 10.11 -29.24
CA GLY A 71 -5.17 10.36 -29.52
C GLY A 71 -6.07 9.79 -28.41
N TRP A 72 -7.37 9.88 -28.61
CA TRP A 72 -8.41 9.48 -27.66
C TRP A 72 -8.89 8.06 -27.91
N VAL A 73 -8.42 7.12 -27.09
CA VAL A 73 -8.67 5.68 -27.22
C VAL A 73 -10.14 5.32 -26.99
N THR A 74 -10.78 5.98 -26.03
CA THR A 74 -12.15 5.65 -25.60
C THR A 74 -13.24 6.37 -26.39
N GLU A 75 -12.88 7.15 -27.41
CA GLU A 75 -13.83 7.67 -28.41
C GLU A 75 -14.16 6.56 -29.43
N LEU A 76 -15.43 6.15 -29.46
CA LEU A 76 -15.89 4.95 -30.16
C LEU A 76 -16.50 5.23 -31.53
N GLN A 77 -17.06 6.41 -31.73
CA GLN A 77 -17.97 6.68 -32.85
C GLN A 77 -17.28 7.47 -33.96
N ASP A 78 -16.39 8.40 -33.58
CA ASP A 78 -15.87 9.40 -34.50
C ASP A 78 -14.33 9.35 -34.54
N LEU A 79 -13.81 8.76 -35.62
CA LEU A 79 -12.37 8.58 -35.80
C LEU A 79 -11.62 9.90 -35.95
N GLU A 80 -12.24 10.94 -36.52
CA GLU A 80 -11.60 12.25 -36.64
C GLU A 80 -11.49 12.90 -35.26
N LYS A 81 -12.54 12.81 -34.45
CA LYS A 81 -12.51 13.26 -33.04
C LYS A 81 -11.52 12.47 -32.19
N SER A 82 -11.35 11.18 -32.46
CA SER A 82 -10.36 10.36 -31.73
C SER A 82 -8.92 10.81 -32.01
N ARG A 83 -8.63 11.40 -33.17
CA ARG A 83 -7.26 11.76 -33.59
C ARG A 83 -6.87 13.20 -33.30
N GLN A 84 -7.85 14.09 -33.13
CA GLN A 84 -7.58 15.47 -32.75
C GLN A 84 -7.18 15.56 -31.26
N LEU A 85 -6.33 16.53 -30.93
CA LEU A 85 -5.83 16.74 -29.56
C LEU A 85 -6.26 18.09 -28.97
N GLN A 86 -7.17 18.79 -29.65
CA GLN A 86 -7.68 20.10 -29.25
C GLN A 86 -8.72 20.00 -28.13
N ARG A 87 -9.42 18.86 -28.05
CA ARG A 87 -10.47 18.61 -27.07
C ARG A 87 -10.43 17.16 -26.60
N ALA A 88 -10.49 16.96 -25.28
CA ALA A 88 -10.67 15.64 -24.69
C ALA A 88 -12.06 15.08 -25.03
N VAL A 89 -12.09 13.84 -25.53
CA VAL A 89 -13.31 13.10 -25.90
C VAL A 89 -13.14 11.62 -25.54
N GLY A 90 -14.24 10.94 -25.22
CA GLY A 90 -14.23 9.53 -24.85
C GLY A 90 -15.05 9.25 -23.60
N LEU A 91 -14.76 8.13 -22.94
CA LEU A 91 -15.47 7.66 -21.75
C LEU A 91 -14.85 8.24 -20.48
N ASP A 92 -15.59 9.14 -19.83
CA ASP A 92 -15.27 9.71 -18.53
C ASP A 92 -15.87 8.85 -17.40
N ASN A 93 -15.27 7.69 -17.14
CA ASN A 93 -15.68 6.80 -16.06
C ASN A 93 -14.59 5.79 -15.67
N LEU A 94 -14.79 5.09 -14.56
CA LEU A 94 -14.14 3.82 -14.27
C LEU A 94 -14.89 2.71 -15.04
N LEU A 95 -14.15 1.92 -15.80
CA LEU A 95 -14.68 0.89 -16.69
C LEU A 95 -14.27 -0.50 -16.21
N TYR A 96 -15.11 -1.47 -16.52
CA TYR A 96 -14.89 -2.89 -16.24
C TYR A 96 -15.00 -3.68 -17.53
N THR A 97 -14.24 -4.76 -17.64
CA THR A 97 -14.28 -5.64 -18.80
C THR A 97 -14.12 -7.10 -18.37
N ALA A 98 -14.80 -7.99 -19.09
CA ALA A 98 -14.62 -9.44 -19.00
C ALA A 98 -13.81 -10.00 -20.18
N ASP A 99 -13.50 -9.16 -21.18
CA ASP A 99 -12.90 -9.55 -22.46
C ASP A 99 -11.40 -9.22 -22.52
N ALA A 100 -10.80 -8.82 -21.39
CA ALA A 100 -9.38 -8.54 -21.25
C ALA A 100 -8.87 -9.03 -19.89
N ASP A 101 -7.55 -9.13 -19.75
CA ASP A 101 -6.90 -9.63 -18.54
C ASP A 101 -6.89 -8.59 -17.40
N PHE A 102 -7.13 -7.32 -17.71
CA PHE A 102 -7.32 -6.27 -16.70
C PHE A 102 -8.79 -6.17 -16.28
N SER A 103 -9.05 -6.12 -14.98
CA SER A 103 -10.41 -6.15 -14.42
C SER A 103 -11.11 -4.79 -14.51
N CYS A 104 -10.42 -3.75 -14.05
CA CYS A 104 -10.86 -2.37 -14.13
C CYS A 104 -9.80 -1.50 -14.81
N PHE A 105 -10.26 -0.50 -15.54
CA PHE A 105 -9.42 0.47 -16.21
C PHE A 105 -10.13 1.81 -16.36
N SER A 106 -9.37 2.88 -16.59
CA SER A 106 -9.93 4.21 -16.85
C SER A 106 -9.00 5.00 -17.75
N ASP A 107 -9.57 5.92 -18.52
CA ASP A 107 -8.83 6.97 -19.19
C ASP A 107 -8.66 8.15 -18.22
N LEU A 108 -7.51 8.19 -17.54
CA LEU A 108 -7.24 9.18 -16.49
C LEU A 108 -7.21 10.62 -17.03
N ALA A 109 -6.90 10.80 -18.32
CA ALA A 109 -6.93 12.13 -18.94
C ALA A 109 -8.36 12.71 -19.01
N LEU A 110 -9.37 11.84 -18.96
CA LEU A 110 -10.79 12.21 -18.91
C LEU A 110 -11.34 12.18 -17.48
N SER A 111 -11.08 11.11 -16.73
CA SER A 111 -11.67 10.88 -15.40
C SER A 111 -10.99 11.60 -14.25
N SER A 112 -9.75 12.05 -14.45
CA SER A 112 -8.99 12.82 -13.47
C SER A 112 -8.14 13.90 -14.18
N PRO A 113 -8.80 14.85 -14.86
CA PRO A 113 -8.12 15.75 -15.79
C PRO A 113 -7.20 16.75 -15.06
N ALA A 114 -7.48 17.07 -13.80
CA ALA A 114 -6.66 18.00 -13.01
C ALA A 114 -5.19 17.56 -12.89
N ASP A 115 -4.95 16.24 -12.80
CA ASP A 115 -3.62 15.67 -12.60
C ASP A 115 -3.05 15.01 -13.88
N TYR A 116 -3.92 14.55 -14.78
CA TYR A 116 -3.52 13.65 -15.88
C TYR A 116 -3.85 14.13 -17.30
N TYR A 117 -4.63 15.20 -17.45
CA TYR A 117 -4.81 15.85 -18.76
C TYR A 117 -3.57 16.70 -19.07
N ILE A 118 -2.99 16.48 -20.24
CA ILE A 118 -1.84 17.24 -20.73
C ILE A 118 -2.20 17.75 -22.12
N GLU A 119 -2.15 19.07 -22.30
CA GLU A 119 -2.45 19.70 -23.58
C GLU A 119 -1.54 19.14 -24.69
N GLY A 120 -2.12 18.78 -25.83
CA GLY A 120 -1.40 18.16 -26.94
C GLY A 120 -1.05 16.68 -26.71
N GLN A 121 -1.59 16.03 -25.68
CA GLN A 121 -1.52 14.57 -25.50
C GLN A 121 -2.92 13.95 -25.46
N GLY A 122 -3.01 12.68 -25.86
CA GLY A 122 -4.26 11.93 -25.84
C GLY A 122 -4.49 11.17 -24.52
N SER A 123 -5.26 10.10 -24.63
CA SER A 123 -5.68 9.24 -23.52
C SER A 123 -4.53 8.75 -22.66
N LEU A 124 -4.75 8.66 -21.35
CA LEU A 124 -3.92 7.91 -20.41
C LEU A 124 -4.72 6.72 -19.88
N ILE A 125 -4.59 5.58 -20.54
CA ILE A 125 -5.27 4.37 -20.09
C ILE A 125 -4.48 3.78 -18.93
N GLN A 126 -5.10 3.73 -17.75
CA GLN A 126 -4.59 2.96 -16.61
C GLN A 126 -5.40 1.67 -16.48
N ALA A 127 -4.73 0.53 -16.60
CA ALA A 127 -5.31 -0.80 -16.52
C ALA A 127 -4.73 -1.58 -15.33
N VAL A 128 -5.59 -2.23 -14.56
CA VAL A 128 -5.21 -2.99 -13.36
C VAL A 128 -5.32 -4.50 -13.65
N LEU A 129 -4.18 -5.19 -13.64
CA LEU A 129 -4.08 -6.64 -13.86
C LEU A 129 -4.14 -7.37 -12.51
N THR A 130 -5.24 -8.07 -12.29
CA THR A 130 -5.52 -8.85 -11.08
C THR A 130 -6.26 -10.15 -11.44
N PRO A 131 -5.72 -11.35 -11.16
CA PRO A 131 -4.46 -11.61 -10.46
C PRO A 131 -3.21 -11.24 -11.28
N GLY A 132 -2.20 -10.66 -10.62
CA GLY A 132 -0.96 -10.25 -11.27
C GLY A 132 0.06 -11.37 -11.51
N ASP A 133 -0.14 -12.56 -10.93
CA ASP A 133 0.80 -13.69 -10.96
C ASP A 133 1.35 -14.00 -12.37
N PRO A 134 0.52 -14.06 -13.44
CA PRO A 134 1.01 -14.38 -14.78
C PRO A 134 1.96 -13.32 -15.37
N TYR A 135 1.88 -12.08 -14.90
CA TYR A 135 2.64 -10.93 -15.42
C TYR A 135 3.89 -10.62 -14.61
N MET A 136 3.96 -11.05 -13.35
CA MET A 136 5.13 -10.82 -12.49
C MET A 136 6.45 -11.25 -13.14
N PRO A 137 6.59 -12.44 -13.77
CA PRO A 137 7.86 -12.87 -14.37
C PRO A 137 8.17 -12.23 -15.73
N LEU A 138 7.20 -11.58 -16.39
CA LEU A 138 7.37 -11.06 -17.75
C LEU A 138 8.17 -9.75 -17.78
N PRO A 139 8.97 -9.46 -18.82
CA PRO A 139 9.56 -8.13 -19.00
C PRO A 139 8.47 -7.06 -19.21
N ASN A 140 8.74 -5.82 -18.81
CA ASN A 140 7.74 -4.74 -18.85
C ASN A 140 7.22 -4.51 -20.27
N GLU A 141 8.08 -4.60 -21.29
CA GLU A 141 7.75 -4.42 -22.70
C GLU A 141 6.74 -5.46 -23.19
N GLU A 142 6.85 -6.71 -22.72
CA GLU A 142 5.89 -7.76 -23.06
C GLU A 142 4.53 -7.50 -22.42
N ILE A 143 4.52 -7.02 -21.17
CA ILE A 143 3.29 -6.65 -20.46
C ILE A 143 2.59 -5.49 -21.20
N ILE A 144 3.34 -4.45 -21.55
CA ILE A 144 2.86 -3.30 -22.31
C ILE A 144 2.26 -3.75 -23.63
N SER A 145 2.97 -4.60 -24.39
CA SER A 145 2.50 -5.11 -25.67
C SER A 145 1.20 -5.91 -25.55
N LYS A 146 1.10 -6.79 -24.54
CA LYS A 146 -0.13 -7.57 -24.26
C LYS A 146 -1.31 -6.66 -23.92
N VAL A 147 -1.13 -5.71 -23.00
CA VAL A 147 -2.19 -4.79 -22.58
C VAL A 147 -2.60 -3.87 -23.72
N GLN A 148 -1.64 -3.31 -24.47
CA GLN A 148 -1.94 -2.48 -25.64
C GLN A 148 -2.78 -3.25 -26.67
N LYS A 149 -2.44 -4.51 -26.95
CA LYS A 149 -3.22 -5.35 -27.86
C LYS A 149 -4.67 -5.50 -27.38
N GLN A 150 -4.86 -5.80 -26.10
CA GLN A 150 -6.21 -5.93 -25.51
C GLN A 150 -6.98 -4.61 -25.52
N VAL A 151 -6.32 -3.47 -25.27
CA VAL A 151 -6.95 -2.15 -25.39
C VAL A 151 -7.44 -1.91 -26.82
N VAL A 152 -6.66 -2.25 -27.84
CA VAL A 152 -7.07 -2.11 -29.25
C VAL A 152 -8.19 -3.10 -29.64
N GLU A 153 -8.21 -4.28 -29.03
CA GLU A 153 -9.30 -5.26 -29.19
C GLU A 153 -10.61 -4.76 -28.57
N LEU A 154 -10.57 -4.16 -27.37
CA LEU A 154 -11.72 -3.54 -26.70
C LEU A 154 -12.19 -2.26 -27.40
N PHE A 155 -11.26 -1.47 -27.94
CA PHE A 155 -11.52 -0.19 -28.61
C PHE A 155 -11.00 -0.22 -30.05
N PRO A 156 -11.69 -0.88 -31.00
CA PRO A 156 -11.24 -0.95 -32.39
C PRO A 156 -11.07 0.42 -33.09
N SER A 157 -11.75 1.47 -32.61
CA SER A 157 -11.59 2.85 -33.08
C SER A 157 -10.19 3.41 -32.81
N SER A 158 -9.48 2.90 -31.79
CA SER A 158 -8.11 3.29 -31.45
C SER A 158 -7.04 2.75 -32.41
N ARG A 159 -7.40 1.93 -33.40
CA ARG A 159 -6.45 1.41 -34.40
C ARG A 159 -5.76 2.57 -35.14
N GLY A 160 -4.43 2.53 -35.12
CA GLY A 160 -3.58 3.57 -35.70
C GLY A 160 -3.16 4.66 -34.71
N LEU A 161 -3.67 4.64 -33.48
CA LEU A 161 -3.08 5.42 -32.39
C LEU A 161 -1.81 4.72 -31.88
N GLU A 162 -0.83 5.52 -31.51
CA GLU A 162 0.48 5.07 -31.04
C GLU A 162 0.62 5.35 -29.54
N VAL A 163 1.22 4.41 -28.83
CA VAL A 163 1.61 4.60 -27.43
C VAL A 163 2.87 5.48 -27.39
N THR A 164 2.74 6.70 -26.88
CA THR A 164 3.82 7.68 -26.79
C THR A 164 4.61 7.57 -25.48
N TRP A 165 3.99 7.02 -24.45
CA TRP A 165 4.62 6.76 -23.15
C TRP A 165 3.92 5.60 -22.44
N SER A 166 4.67 4.83 -21.65
CA SER A 166 4.10 3.76 -20.85
C SER A 166 4.83 3.58 -19.53
N SER A 167 4.14 2.97 -18.56
CA SER A 167 4.69 2.59 -17.26
C SER A 167 4.06 1.29 -16.79
N VAL A 168 4.88 0.45 -16.13
CA VAL A 168 4.45 -0.78 -15.49
C VAL A 168 4.90 -0.74 -14.04
N VAL A 169 3.95 -0.85 -13.12
CA VAL A 169 4.20 -0.94 -11.68
C VAL A 169 3.81 -2.33 -11.22
N LYS A 170 4.78 -3.08 -10.68
CA LYS A 170 4.57 -4.44 -10.15
C LYS A 170 4.65 -4.41 -8.64
N ILE A 171 3.60 -4.86 -7.98
CA ILE A 171 3.55 -5.01 -6.52
C ILE A 171 3.35 -6.49 -6.22
N GLY A 172 4.38 -7.17 -5.73
CA GLY A 172 4.33 -8.63 -5.51
C GLY A 172 3.45 -9.04 -4.33
N GLN A 173 3.29 -8.18 -3.34
CA GLN A 173 2.39 -8.37 -2.21
C GLN A 173 1.69 -7.04 -1.91
N SER A 174 0.55 -6.82 -2.56
CA SER A 174 -0.26 -5.61 -2.40
C SER A 174 -1.16 -5.77 -1.16
N LEU A 175 -2.46 -5.90 -1.36
CA LEU A 175 -3.44 -6.23 -0.33
C LEU A 175 -3.31 -7.69 0.10
N TYR A 176 -3.66 -8.00 1.34
CA TYR A 176 -3.76 -9.39 1.77
C TYR A 176 -4.91 -10.09 1.05
N ARG A 177 -4.75 -11.39 0.81
CA ARG A 177 -5.73 -12.23 0.16
C ARG A 177 -6.88 -12.49 1.14
N GLU A 178 -8.06 -11.98 0.83
CA GLU A 178 -9.27 -12.22 1.61
C GLU A 178 -9.89 -13.60 1.31
N ALA A 179 -9.12 -14.67 1.53
CA ALA A 179 -9.62 -16.03 1.37
C ALA A 179 -10.56 -16.42 2.53
N PRO A 180 -11.51 -17.35 2.32
CA PRO A 180 -12.35 -17.88 3.38
C PRO A 180 -11.50 -18.39 4.56
N GLY A 181 -11.83 -17.92 5.77
CA GLY A 181 -11.10 -18.27 6.99
C GLY A 181 -9.95 -17.34 7.39
N ASN A 182 -9.66 -16.28 6.61
CA ASN A 182 -8.58 -15.34 6.94
C ASN A 182 -8.97 -14.22 7.92
N ASP A 183 -10.26 -13.92 8.09
CA ASP A 183 -10.72 -12.85 8.99
C ASP A 183 -10.22 -13.01 10.45
N PRO A 184 -10.23 -14.23 11.06
CA PRO A 184 -9.65 -14.46 12.39
C PRO A 184 -8.16 -14.12 12.51
N PHE A 185 -7.42 -14.06 11.41
CA PHE A 185 -5.99 -13.74 11.43
C PHE A 185 -5.70 -12.23 11.45
N ARG A 186 -6.71 -11.40 11.25
CA ARG A 186 -6.58 -9.93 11.28
C ARG A 186 -6.39 -9.47 12.73
N PRO A 187 -5.23 -8.87 13.08
CA PRO A 187 -4.99 -8.44 14.45
C PRO A 187 -5.84 -7.21 14.80
N ASP A 188 -6.15 -7.05 16.08
CA ASP A 188 -6.68 -5.78 16.60
C ASP A 188 -5.59 -4.70 16.55
N GLN A 189 -5.98 -3.42 16.51
CA GLN A 189 -5.06 -2.29 16.57
C GLN A 189 -4.41 -2.17 17.95
N LYS A 190 -5.08 -2.64 19.01
CA LYS A 190 -4.50 -2.76 20.36
C LYS A 190 -3.78 -4.10 20.50
N THR A 191 -2.48 -4.06 20.78
CA THR A 191 -1.66 -5.27 20.92
C THR A 191 -1.45 -5.70 22.38
N PRO A 192 -0.93 -6.92 22.64
CA PRO A 192 -0.51 -7.35 23.97
C PRO A 192 0.63 -6.51 24.56
N VAL A 193 1.43 -5.88 23.71
CA VAL A 193 2.51 -4.97 24.12
C VAL A 193 1.90 -3.60 24.40
N LYS A 194 1.82 -3.24 25.69
CA LYS A 194 1.00 -2.11 26.19
C LYS A 194 1.21 -0.78 25.47
N ASN A 195 2.43 -0.48 25.04
CA ASN A 195 2.79 0.76 24.37
C ASN A 195 3.01 0.61 22.86
N PHE A 196 2.58 -0.51 22.26
CA PHE A 196 2.74 -0.79 20.84
C PHE A 196 1.37 -1.06 20.19
N PHE A 197 1.12 -0.42 19.06
CA PHE A 197 -0.16 -0.46 18.36
C PHE A 197 0.04 -0.75 16.87
N LEU A 198 -0.93 -1.42 16.26
CA LEU A 198 -0.92 -1.73 14.83
C LEU A 198 -1.94 -0.87 14.10
N SER A 199 -1.58 -0.38 12.92
CA SER A 199 -2.47 0.27 11.98
C SER A 199 -2.21 -0.27 10.58
N GLY A 200 -3.21 -0.21 9.73
CA GLY A 200 -3.17 -0.75 8.39
C GLY A 200 -4.47 -1.46 8.06
N SER A 201 -4.86 -1.44 6.80
CA SER A 201 -6.12 -2.01 6.32
C SER A 201 -6.28 -3.52 6.61
N TYR A 202 -5.17 -4.25 6.75
CA TYR A 202 -5.12 -5.66 7.17
C TYR A 202 -5.54 -5.90 8.63
N THR A 203 -5.51 -4.87 9.49
CA THR A 203 -5.97 -4.97 10.89
C THR A 203 -7.50 -5.10 10.95
N LYS A 204 -8.05 -5.47 12.10
CA LYS A 204 -9.47 -5.77 12.28
C LYS A 204 -10.34 -4.51 12.18
N GLN A 205 -11.20 -4.47 11.17
CA GLN A 205 -12.18 -3.42 10.91
C GLN A 205 -13.25 -3.95 9.95
N ASP A 206 -14.40 -3.27 9.85
CA ASP A 206 -15.62 -3.80 9.20
C ASP A 206 -15.61 -3.70 7.66
N TYR A 207 -14.60 -3.06 7.09
CA TYR A 207 -14.34 -2.98 5.65
C TYR A 207 -13.27 -4.00 5.24
N ILE A 208 -13.23 -4.27 3.95
CA ILE A 208 -12.18 -5.06 3.31
C ILE A 208 -10.83 -4.32 3.35
N ASP A 209 -9.77 -5.00 2.92
CA ASP A 209 -8.46 -4.40 2.67
C ASP A 209 -8.55 -3.27 1.62
N SER A 210 -8.75 -2.05 2.09
CA SER A 210 -9.11 -0.88 1.27
C SER A 210 -8.62 0.41 1.87
N MET A 211 -8.70 1.50 1.10
CA MET A 211 -8.40 2.86 1.60
C MET A 211 -9.30 3.25 2.79
N GLU A 212 -10.57 2.86 2.78
CA GLU A 212 -11.48 3.09 3.90
C GLU A 212 -11.05 2.27 5.13
N GLY A 213 -10.75 0.98 4.92
CA GLY A 213 -10.21 0.12 5.97
C GLY A 213 -8.91 0.66 6.59
N ALA A 214 -8.00 1.18 5.77
CA ALA A 214 -6.78 1.83 6.24
C ALA A 214 -7.09 3.07 7.10
N THR A 215 -8.02 3.92 6.64
CA THR A 215 -8.43 5.14 7.37
C THR A 215 -9.08 4.80 8.71
N LEU A 216 -10.00 3.84 8.72
CA LEU A 216 -10.67 3.38 9.94
C LEU A 216 -9.71 2.71 10.92
N SER A 217 -8.74 1.94 10.42
CA SER A 217 -7.69 1.37 11.26
C SER A 217 -6.89 2.44 12.00
N GLY A 218 -6.53 3.53 11.31
CA GLY A 218 -5.82 4.66 11.90
C GLY A 218 -6.67 5.39 12.94
N ARG A 219 -7.95 5.61 12.65
CA ARG A 219 -8.90 6.20 13.61
C ARG A 219 -9.04 5.35 14.87
N ARG A 220 -9.20 4.04 14.72
CA ARG A 220 -9.32 3.09 15.85
C ARG A 220 -8.02 3.02 16.66
N THR A 221 -6.87 3.00 15.99
CA THR A 221 -5.54 3.08 16.63
C THR A 221 -5.41 4.34 17.49
N SER A 222 -5.77 5.50 16.93
CA SER A 222 -5.75 6.78 17.64
C SER A 222 -6.67 6.76 18.87
N ALA A 223 -7.88 6.21 18.73
CA ALA A 223 -8.81 6.07 19.85
C ALA A 223 -8.23 5.21 20.99
N TYR A 224 -7.57 4.09 20.68
CA TYR A 224 -6.93 3.25 21.70
C TYR A 224 -5.77 3.95 22.40
N ILE A 225 -4.93 4.68 21.65
CA ILE A 225 -3.82 5.44 22.23
C ILE A 225 -4.35 6.52 23.18
N CYS A 226 -5.33 7.30 22.74
CA CYS A 226 -5.94 8.35 23.56
C CYS A 226 -6.63 7.78 24.81
N GLY A 227 -7.35 6.67 24.68
CA GLY A 227 -8.00 5.99 25.80
C GLY A 227 -7.03 5.36 26.81
N ALA A 228 -5.82 5.00 26.37
CA ALA A 228 -4.78 4.43 27.23
C ALA A 228 -3.84 5.48 27.84
N GLY A 229 -4.09 6.79 27.66
CA GLY A 229 -3.15 7.86 27.99
C GLY A 229 -2.59 7.81 29.42
N GLU A 230 -3.44 7.57 30.43
CA GLU A 230 -3.00 7.46 31.83
C GLU A 230 -2.12 6.23 32.07
N GLU A 231 -2.49 5.08 31.52
CA GLU A 231 -1.72 3.83 31.61
C GLU A 231 -0.36 3.97 30.91
N LEU A 232 -0.34 4.56 29.72
CA LEU A 232 0.87 4.81 28.94
C LEU A 232 1.81 5.79 29.68
N LEU A 233 1.26 6.82 30.32
CA LEU A 233 2.04 7.75 31.13
C LEU A 233 2.64 7.05 32.36
N ALA A 234 1.86 6.23 33.06
CA ALA A 234 2.33 5.45 34.20
C ALA A 234 3.43 4.46 33.79
N LEU A 235 3.26 3.77 32.67
CA LEU A 235 4.24 2.85 32.10
C LEU A 235 5.55 3.56 31.79
N ARG A 236 5.50 4.74 31.13
CA ARG A 236 6.69 5.54 30.85
C ARG A 236 7.45 5.93 32.12
N LYS A 237 6.73 6.36 33.17
CA LYS A 237 7.35 6.70 34.47
C LYS A 237 8.06 5.48 35.07
N LYS A 238 7.42 4.31 35.03
CA LYS A 238 8.01 3.06 35.53
C LYS A 238 9.30 2.69 34.78
N LEU A 239 9.26 2.72 33.44
CA LEU A 239 10.43 2.40 32.62
C LEU A 239 11.62 3.34 32.90
N LEU A 240 11.36 4.63 33.11
CA LEU A 240 12.40 5.60 33.48
C LEU A 240 13.05 5.27 34.84
N ILE A 241 12.28 4.78 35.81
CA ILE A 241 12.79 4.36 37.11
C ILE A 241 13.65 3.10 36.95
N ASP A 242 13.11 2.07 36.27
CA ASP A 242 13.79 0.80 36.06
C ASP A 242 15.13 0.97 35.30
N ASP A 243 15.18 1.87 34.31
CA ASP A 243 16.41 2.19 33.57
C ASP A 243 17.43 2.94 34.46
N GLY A 244 16.96 3.84 35.32
CA GLY A 244 17.79 4.54 36.30
C GLY A 244 18.41 3.58 37.32
N GLU A 245 17.63 2.62 37.83
CA GLU A 245 18.11 1.59 38.76
C GLU A 245 19.13 0.64 38.12
N LYS A 246 18.91 0.22 36.86
CA LYS A 246 19.89 -0.59 36.11
C LYS A 246 21.19 0.17 35.84
N ALA A 247 21.10 1.46 35.50
CA ALA A 247 22.29 2.29 35.31
C ALA A 247 23.09 2.42 36.61
N LEU A 248 22.42 2.63 37.75
CA LEU A 248 23.05 2.70 39.07
C LEU A 248 23.69 1.36 39.50
N GLY A 249 23.02 0.23 39.26
CA GLY A 249 23.54 -1.09 39.56
C GLY A 249 24.79 -1.45 38.74
N ASN A 250 24.82 -1.11 37.45
CA ASN A 250 26.00 -1.32 36.61
C ASN A 250 27.20 -0.46 37.02
N VAL A 251 26.96 0.78 37.50
CA VAL A 251 28.02 1.65 38.05
C VAL A 251 28.61 1.05 39.34
N GLN A 252 27.79 0.50 40.23
CA GLN A 252 28.28 -0.13 41.47
C GLN A 252 29.11 -1.39 41.19
N VAL A 253 28.74 -2.21 40.20
CA VAL A 253 29.51 -3.40 39.79
C VAL A 253 30.88 -3.00 39.21
N LEU A 254 30.95 -1.93 38.42
CA LEU A 254 32.20 -1.41 37.86
C LEU A 254 33.10 -0.72 38.89
N GLN A 255 32.53 -0.18 39.98
CA GLN A 255 33.31 0.41 41.08
C GLN A 255 33.80 -0.62 42.12
N ALA A 256 33.26 -1.84 42.08
CA ALA A 256 33.62 -2.94 42.98
C ALA A 256 34.56 -3.99 42.33
N SER A 257 35.09 -3.71 41.13
CA SER A 257 36.10 -4.51 40.41
C SER A 257 37.41 -3.74 40.27
#